data_AF-A0A1R1XLW0-F1
#
_entry.id   AF-A0A1R1XLW0-F1
#
_cell.length_a   1.000
_cell.length_b   1.000
_cell.length_c   1.000
_cell.angle_alpha   90.00
_cell.angle_beta   90.00
_cell.angle_gamma   90.00
#
_symmetry.space_group_name_H-M   'P 1'
#
loop_
_entity.id
_entity.type
_entity.pdbx_description
1 polymer ?
#
loop_
_entity_poly.entity_id
_entity_poly.type
_entity_poly.pdbx_seq_one_letter_code
_entity_poly.pdbx_strand_id
1 'polypeptide(L)'
;MEGKAEEWMFEPETENPDASKMKLDEWIEKLTIKFSDYCSKPKEIPLTTKALEELETSSSESIQELNSKFIKTKSRIPQKWFTDALIKQIYTNFIIQINEGLAWAIMERPEYKSWDSKTLMKNFAEKQEKPNQLLKGDT
;
A
#
# COMPACT_ATOMS: atom_id res chain seq x y z
N MET A 1 3.52 34.98 10.80
CA MET A 1 2.57 34.02 10.18
C MET A 1 1.38 34.89 9.76
N GLU A 2 0.54 34.50 8.80
CA GLU A 2 -0.69 35.26 8.52
C GLU A 2 -1.78 34.24 8.15
N GLY A 3 -2.90 34.30 8.86
CA GLY A 3 -4.08 33.47 8.60
C GLY A 3 -4.81 33.04 9.88
N LYS A 4 -5.99 32.40 9.71
CA LYS A 4 -6.92 31.96 10.77
C LYS A 4 -6.30 31.19 11.95
N ALA A 5 -5.11 30.60 11.75
CA ALA A 5 -4.35 29.93 12.81
C ALA A 5 -3.75 30.93 13.83
N GLU A 6 -3.36 32.12 13.37
CA GLU A 6 -2.84 33.20 14.22
C GLU A 6 -3.98 33.88 14.99
N GLU A 7 -5.14 34.09 14.35
CA GLU A 7 -6.36 34.55 15.04
C GLU A 7 -6.77 33.60 16.16
N TRP A 8 -6.67 32.28 15.95
CA TRP A 8 -6.99 31.30 16.98
C TRP A 8 -5.95 31.24 18.11
N MET A 9 -4.66 31.44 17.84
CA MET A 9 -3.66 31.49 18.93
C MET A 9 -3.87 32.74 19.81
N PHE A 10 -4.38 33.82 19.23
CA PHE A 10 -4.62 35.07 19.92
C PHE A 10 -5.79 35.00 20.92
N GLU A 11 -6.87 34.27 20.61
CA GLU A 11 -8.04 34.09 21.50
C GLU A 11 -7.68 33.50 22.89
N PRO A 12 -7.05 32.32 23.02
CA PRO A 12 -6.66 31.75 24.30
C PRO A 12 -5.55 32.54 25.00
N GLU A 13 -4.69 33.26 24.26
CA GLU A 13 -3.66 34.15 24.84
C GLU A 13 -4.26 35.42 25.47
N THR A 14 -5.36 35.94 24.91
CA THR A 14 -6.01 37.16 25.41
C THR A 14 -7.10 36.90 26.43
N GLU A 15 -7.84 35.79 26.33
CA GLU A 15 -8.92 35.45 27.26
C GLU A 15 -8.42 34.75 28.53
N ASN A 16 -7.19 34.23 28.53
CA ASN A 16 -6.65 33.50 29.68
C ASN A 16 -5.33 34.14 30.18
N PRO A 17 -5.33 34.84 31.32
CA PRO A 17 -4.16 35.57 31.81
C PRO A 17 -2.96 34.67 32.18
N ASP A 18 -3.17 33.35 32.26
CA ASP A 18 -2.14 32.34 32.49
C ASP A 18 -1.74 31.55 31.22
N ALA A 19 -2.21 31.96 30.03
CA ALA A 19 -1.85 31.31 28.76
C ALA A 19 -0.33 31.26 28.52
N SER A 20 0.39 32.29 28.98
CA SER A 20 1.87 32.36 28.94
C SER A 20 2.57 31.33 29.84
N LYS A 21 1.83 30.68 30.75
CA LYS A 21 2.32 29.64 31.66
C LYS A 21 1.84 28.24 31.28
N MET A 22 1.00 28.12 30.25
CA MET A 22 0.50 26.83 29.79
C MET A 22 1.63 25.98 29.26
N LYS A 23 1.62 24.70 29.63
CA LYS A 23 2.58 23.71 29.13
C LYS A 23 2.20 23.27 27.72
N LEU A 24 3.19 22.84 26.95
CA LEU A 24 3.02 22.38 25.58
C LEU A 24 1.95 21.29 25.45
N ASP A 25 1.86 20.38 26.42
CA ASP A 25 0.86 19.30 26.42
C ASP A 25 -0.58 19.84 26.52
N GLU A 26 -0.80 20.91 27.28
CA GLU A 26 -2.11 21.56 27.44
C GLU A 26 -2.51 22.33 26.16
N TRP A 27 -1.52 22.87 25.45
CA TRP A 27 -1.72 23.45 24.12
C TRP A 27 -2.13 22.39 23.09
N ILE A 28 -1.46 21.24 23.10
CA ILE A 28 -1.76 20.11 22.21
C ILE A 28 -3.17 19.56 22.51
N GLU A 29 -3.56 19.47 23.78
CA GLU A 29 -4.90 19.01 24.17
C GLU A 29 -5.99 19.96 23.65
N LYS A 30 -5.83 21.28 23.83
CA LYS A 30 -6.78 22.27 23.30
C LYS A 30 -6.90 22.23 21.77
N LEU A 31 -5.76 22.07 21.08
CA LEU A 31 -5.74 21.88 19.63
C LEU A 31 -6.50 20.60 19.23
N THR A 32 -6.26 19.49 19.93
CA THR A 32 -6.90 18.20 19.66
C THR A 32 -8.41 18.25 19.88
N ILE A 33 -8.87 18.95 20.92
CA ILE A 33 -10.29 19.16 21.20
C ILE A 33 -10.93 20.06 20.14
N LYS A 34 -10.30 21.18 19.78
CA LYS A 34 -10.85 22.16 18.83
C LYS A 34 -10.93 21.60 17.41
N PHE A 35 -9.98 20.76 17.04
CA PHE A 35 -9.90 20.12 15.73
C PHE A 35 -10.23 18.62 15.78
N SER A 36 -11.03 18.18 16.77
CA SER A 36 -11.38 16.77 16.95
C SER A 36 -12.02 16.16 15.70
N ASP A 37 -12.76 16.95 14.94
CA ASP A 37 -13.41 16.53 13.69
C ASP A 37 -12.40 16.35 12.53
N TYR A 38 -11.26 17.06 12.58
CA TYR A 38 -10.13 16.87 11.65
C TYR A 38 -9.18 15.75 12.10
N CYS A 39 -9.06 15.50 13.40
CA CYS A 39 -8.26 14.42 13.98
C CYS A 39 -9.00 13.08 14.01
N SER A 40 -10.32 13.08 13.83
CA SER A 40 -11.11 11.89 13.56
C SER A 40 -10.61 11.29 12.26
N LYS A 41 -9.71 10.30 12.34
CA LYS A 41 -9.24 9.53 11.19
C LYS A 41 -10.48 9.22 10.34
N PRO A 42 -10.54 9.65 9.07
CA PRO A 42 -11.68 9.30 8.23
C PRO A 42 -11.84 7.79 8.36
N LYS A 43 -13.06 7.32 8.61
CA LYS A 43 -13.37 5.89 8.59
C LYS A 43 -12.97 5.42 7.19
N GLU A 44 -11.74 4.93 7.02
CA GLU A 44 -11.25 4.50 5.73
C GLU A 44 -12.21 3.41 5.28
N ILE A 45 -12.90 3.68 4.17
CA ILE A 45 -13.77 2.69 3.56
C ILE A 45 -12.85 1.52 3.21
N PRO A 46 -13.07 0.32 3.77
CA PRO A 46 -12.19 -0.81 3.54
C PRO A 46 -12.13 -1.09 2.04
N LEU A 47 -10.91 -1.30 1.54
CA LEU A 47 -10.72 -1.61 0.13
C LEU A 47 -11.37 -2.97 -0.20
N THR A 48 -11.79 -3.11 -1.46
CA THR A 48 -12.25 -4.38 -2.02
C THR A 48 -11.20 -4.93 -2.99
N THR A 49 -11.42 -6.13 -3.52
CA THR A 49 -10.53 -6.73 -4.53
C THR A 49 -10.42 -5.91 -5.81
N LYS A 50 -11.39 -5.03 -6.09
CA LYS A 50 -11.33 -4.08 -7.20
C LYS A 50 -10.10 -3.17 -7.11
N ALA A 51 -9.69 -2.80 -5.90
CA ALA A 51 -8.49 -1.99 -5.69
C ALA A 51 -7.20 -2.74 -6.06
N LEU A 52 -7.21 -4.08 -6.09
CA LEU A 52 -6.10 -4.86 -6.63
C LEU A 52 -6.13 -4.86 -8.15
N GLU A 53 -7.29 -5.02 -8.77
CA GLU A 53 -7.46 -5.04 -10.24
C GLU A 53 -7.12 -3.69 -10.89
N GLU A 54 -7.35 -2.60 -10.16
CA GLU A 54 -7.08 -1.23 -10.60
C GLU A 54 -5.67 -0.75 -10.23
N LEU A 55 -4.78 -1.64 -9.79
CA LEU A 55 -3.38 -1.27 -9.57
C LEU A 55 -2.75 -0.83 -10.89
N GLU A 56 -2.19 0.37 -10.91
CA GLU A 56 -1.40 0.85 -12.04
C GLU A 56 -0.09 0.05 -12.12
N THR A 57 0.11 -0.62 -13.24
CA THR A 57 1.36 -1.30 -13.59
C THR A 57 1.93 -0.70 -14.87
N SER A 58 3.25 -0.50 -14.91
CA SER A 58 3.95 -0.16 -16.15
C SER A 58 4.63 -1.40 -16.73
N SER A 59 4.78 -1.47 -18.05
CA SER A 59 5.49 -2.58 -18.72
C SER A 59 6.98 -2.66 -18.35
N SER A 60 7.55 -1.58 -17.80
CA SER A 60 8.91 -1.51 -17.28
C SER A 60 9.04 -1.88 -15.80
N GLU A 61 7.94 -2.17 -15.11
CA GLU A 61 7.94 -2.45 -13.68
C GLU A 61 8.58 -3.80 -13.35
N SER A 62 9.41 -3.84 -12.30
CA SER A 62 9.96 -5.10 -11.79
C SER A 62 8.90 -5.89 -11.01
N ILE A 63 9.03 -7.23 -10.96
CA ILE A 63 8.09 -8.07 -10.20
C ILE A 63 8.19 -7.77 -8.70
N GLN A 64 9.36 -7.31 -8.21
CA GLN A 64 9.54 -6.92 -6.82
C GLN A 64 8.74 -5.65 -6.48
N GLU A 65 8.72 -4.65 -7.36
CA GLU A 65 7.90 -3.43 -7.20
C GLU A 65 6.41 -3.76 -7.26
N LEU A 66 5.99 -4.58 -8.24
CA LEU A 66 4.62 -5.08 -8.32
C LEU A 66 4.23 -5.81 -7.03
N ASN A 67 5.06 -6.76 -6.56
CA ASN A 67 4.79 -7.53 -5.34
C ASN A 67 4.61 -6.62 -4.13
N SER A 68 5.46 -5.60 -4.01
CA SER A 68 5.40 -4.65 -2.90
C SER A 68 4.08 -3.86 -2.92
N LYS A 69 3.68 -3.32 -4.08
CA LYS A 69 2.39 -2.63 -4.23
C LYS A 69 1.21 -3.57 -3.98
N PHE A 70 1.24 -4.75 -4.58
CA PHE A 70 0.16 -5.72 -4.49
C PHE A 70 -0.08 -6.19 -3.05
N ILE A 71 0.99 -6.53 -2.32
CA ILE A 71 0.91 -6.95 -0.91
C ILE A 71 0.39 -5.82 -0.03
N LYS A 72 0.88 -4.59 -0.25
CA LYS A 72 0.43 -3.40 0.49
C LYS A 72 -1.06 -3.16 0.28
N THR A 73 -1.54 -3.21 -0.96
CA THR A 73 -2.96 -3.04 -1.27
C THR A 73 -3.81 -4.18 -0.70
N LYS A 74 -3.35 -5.44 -0.83
CA LYS A 74 -4.04 -6.63 -0.29
C LYS A 74 -4.20 -6.55 1.24
N SER A 75 -3.20 -6.06 1.96
CA SER A 75 -3.25 -5.94 3.44
C SER A 75 -4.35 -5.01 3.96
N ARG A 76 -4.87 -4.13 3.11
CA ARG A 76 -5.96 -3.19 3.44
C ARG A 76 -7.35 -3.76 3.14
N ILE A 77 -7.43 -4.92 2.50
CA ILE A 77 -8.68 -5.61 2.18
C ILE A 77 -8.99 -6.61 3.30
N PRO A 78 -10.20 -6.61 3.88
CA PRO A 78 -10.58 -7.61 4.86
C PRO A 78 -10.42 -9.04 4.33
N GLN A 79 -9.78 -9.93 5.10
CA GLN A 79 -9.52 -11.33 4.70
C GLN A 79 -10.79 -12.08 4.25
N LYS A 80 -11.94 -11.78 4.85
CA LYS A 80 -13.25 -12.37 4.51
C LYS A 80 -13.80 -11.94 3.14
N TRP A 81 -13.15 -10.98 2.46
CA TRP A 81 -13.62 -10.42 1.18
C TRP A 81 -12.87 -10.97 -0.03
N PHE A 82 -11.95 -11.90 0.17
CA PHE A 82 -11.26 -12.56 -0.93
C PHE A 82 -10.96 -14.01 -0.62
N THR A 83 -10.78 -14.79 -1.68
CA THR A 83 -10.22 -16.14 -1.62
C THR A 83 -8.81 -16.12 -2.19
N ASP A 84 -7.98 -17.08 -1.79
CA ASP A 84 -6.63 -17.19 -2.34
C ASP A 84 -6.65 -17.41 -3.87
N ALA A 85 -7.62 -18.19 -4.36
CA ALA A 85 -7.84 -18.39 -5.79
C ALA A 85 -8.11 -17.09 -6.56
N LEU A 86 -8.93 -16.19 -6.00
CA LEU A 86 -9.18 -14.88 -6.60
C LEU A 86 -7.92 -14.02 -6.62
N ILE A 87 -7.19 -13.95 -5.50
CA ILE A 87 -5.93 -13.21 -5.40
C ILE A 87 -4.90 -13.72 -6.42
N LYS A 88 -4.79 -15.05 -6.54
CA LYS A 88 -3.92 -15.72 -7.49
C LYS A 88 -4.27 -15.34 -8.93
N GLN A 89 -5.56 -15.35 -9.29
CA GLN A 89 -6.01 -14.97 -10.62
C GLN A 89 -5.65 -13.51 -10.95
N ILE A 90 -5.97 -12.57 -10.04
CA ILE A 90 -5.67 -11.14 -10.23
C ILE A 90 -4.16 -10.94 -10.40
N TYR A 91 -3.35 -11.57 -9.54
CA TYR A 91 -1.90 -11.44 -9.61
C TYR A 91 -1.32 -12.01 -10.91
N THR A 92 -1.76 -13.19 -11.35
CA THR A 92 -1.32 -13.78 -12.62
C THR A 92 -1.65 -12.87 -13.81
N ASN A 93 -2.80 -12.20 -13.82
CA ASN A 93 -3.16 -11.25 -14.87
C ASN A 93 -2.15 -10.09 -14.97
N PHE A 94 -1.68 -9.57 -13.85
CA PHE A 94 -0.62 -8.55 -13.86
C PHE A 94 0.69 -9.08 -14.41
N ILE A 95 1.09 -10.31 -14.05
CA ILE A 95 2.33 -10.86 -14.59
C ILE A 95 2.22 -11.13 -16.09
N ILE A 96 1.05 -11.53 -16.60
CA ILE A 96 0.83 -11.66 -18.05
C ILE A 96 1.07 -10.31 -18.75
N GLN A 97 0.61 -9.20 -18.16
CA GLN A 97 0.81 -7.85 -18.72
C GLN A 97 2.27 -7.39 -18.67
N ILE A 98 3.03 -7.77 -17.65
CA ILE A 98 4.44 -7.38 -17.48
C ILE A 98 5.37 -8.30 -18.30
N ASN A 99 5.16 -9.62 -18.20
CA ASN A 99 6.00 -10.63 -18.83
C ASN A 99 5.17 -11.91 -19.11
N GLU A 100 4.50 -11.90 -20.25
CA GLU A 100 3.65 -13.00 -20.71
C GLU A 100 4.41 -14.35 -20.76
N GLY A 101 5.63 -14.37 -21.31
CA GLY A 101 6.41 -15.60 -21.42
C GLY A 101 6.74 -16.22 -20.06
N LEU A 102 7.06 -15.38 -19.06
CA LEU A 102 7.28 -15.83 -17.69
C LEU A 102 5.99 -16.37 -17.07
N ALA A 103 4.87 -15.71 -17.30
CA ALA A 103 3.54 -16.14 -16.84
C ALA A 103 3.21 -17.54 -17.35
N TRP A 104 3.26 -17.76 -18.66
CA TRP A 104 3.00 -19.08 -19.26
C TRP A 104 3.93 -20.15 -18.72
N ALA A 105 5.23 -19.87 -18.67
CA ALA A 105 6.22 -20.84 -18.19
C ALA A 105 6.10 -21.17 -16.68
N ILE A 106 5.35 -20.39 -15.89
CA ILE A 106 4.98 -20.73 -14.52
C ILE A 106 3.63 -21.44 -14.46
N MET A 107 2.65 -21.02 -15.26
CA MET A 107 1.31 -21.63 -15.31
C MET A 107 1.30 -23.06 -15.84
N GLU A 108 2.24 -23.41 -16.72
CA GLU A 108 2.39 -24.77 -17.26
C GLU A 108 2.94 -25.79 -16.24
N ARG A 109 3.44 -25.32 -15.10
CA ARG A 109 3.97 -26.21 -14.06
C ARG A 109 2.86 -27.05 -13.44
N PRO A 110 3.06 -28.36 -13.23
CA PRO A 110 2.03 -29.23 -12.65
C PRO A 110 1.61 -28.77 -11.24
N GLU A 111 2.54 -28.19 -10.48
CA GLU A 111 2.30 -27.69 -9.14
C GLU A 111 1.56 -26.35 -9.12
N TYR A 112 1.46 -25.64 -10.26
CA TYR A 112 0.83 -24.32 -10.35
C TYR A 112 -0.56 -24.34 -9.72
N LYS A 113 -1.38 -25.36 -10.02
CA LYS A 113 -2.75 -25.47 -9.48
C LYS A 113 -2.77 -25.56 -7.95
N SER A 114 -1.79 -26.23 -7.36
CA SER A 114 -1.70 -26.46 -5.91
C SER A 114 -1.12 -25.27 -5.12
N TRP A 115 -0.45 -24.34 -5.79
CA TRP A 115 0.19 -23.20 -5.12
C TRP A 115 -0.83 -22.17 -4.63
N ASP A 116 -0.58 -21.68 -3.41
CA ASP A 116 -1.22 -20.49 -2.88
C ASP A 116 -0.63 -19.20 -3.50
N SER A 117 -1.32 -18.07 -3.31
CA SER A 117 -0.88 -16.78 -3.86
C SER A 117 0.52 -16.38 -3.40
N LYS A 118 0.91 -16.72 -2.16
CA LYS A 118 2.22 -16.39 -1.60
C LYS A 118 3.34 -17.18 -2.28
N THR A 119 3.14 -18.49 -2.45
CA THR A 119 4.10 -19.38 -3.14
C THR A 119 4.22 -18.99 -4.60
N LEU A 120 3.11 -18.61 -5.23
CA LEU A 120 3.11 -18.12 -6.61
C LEU A 120 3.97 -16.85 -6.76
N MET A 121 3.74 -15.82 -5.94
CA MET A 121 4.50 -14.57 -5.96
C MET A 121 6.00 -14.79 -5.78
N LYS A 122 6.38 -15.72 -4.89
CA LYS A 122 7.77 -16.11 -4.67
C LYS A 122 8.38 -16.77 -5.92
N ASN A 123 7.67 -17.70 -6.56
CA ASN A 123 8.14 -18.35 -7.78
C ASN A 123 8.36 -17.36 -8.93
N PHE A 124 7.50 -16.35 -9.06
CA PHE A 124 7.67 -15.28 -10.05
C PHE A 124 8.90 -14.42 -9.78
N ALA A 125 9.12 -14.02 -8.52
CA ALA A 125 10.30 -13.25 -8.14
C ALA A 125 11.61 -14.03 -8.39
N GLU A 126 11.71 -15.28 -7.95
CA GLU A 126 12.91 -16.11 -8.11
C GLU A 126 13.24 -16.41 -9.58
N LYS A 127 12.21 -16.56 -10.42
CA LYS A 127 12.39 -16.89 -11.83
C LYS A 127 12.71 -15.67 -12.68
N GLN A 128 12.45 -14.44 -12.22
CA GLN A 128 12.94 -13.21 -12.86
C GLN A 128 14.41 -12.92 -12.53
N GLU A 129 14.90 -13.31 -11.35
CA GLU A 129 16.31 -13.14 -10.99
C GLU A 129 17.26 -14.04 -11.80
N LYS A 130 16.81 -15.24 -12.19
CA LYS A 130 17.60 -16.22 -12.95
C LYS A 130 17.95 -15.83 -14.41
N PRO A 131 17.07 -15.23 -15.23
CA PRO A 131 17.42 -14.85 -16.61
C PRO A 131 18.50 -13.76 -16.68
N ASN A 132 18.67 -12.93 -15.64
CA ASN A 132 19.69 -11.88 -15.61
C ASN A 132 21.10 -12.36 -15.18
N GLN A 133 21.24 -13.61 -14.70
CA GLN A 133 22.54 -14.16 -14.29
C GLN A 133 23.27 -14.89 -15.42
N LEU A 134 22.60 -15.23 -16.52
CA LEU A 134 23.21 -15.94 -17.67
C LEU A 134 23.77 -15.01 -18.75
N LEU A 135 23.63 -13.68 -18.61
CA LEU A 135 24.13 -12.69 -19.59
C LEU A 135 25.35 -11.88 -19.07
N LYS A 136 25.95 -12.27 -17.94
CA LYS A 136 27.17 -11.64 -17.38
C LYS A 136 28.36 -12.60 -17.36
N GLY A 137 28.56 -13.33 -18.44
CA GLY A 137 29.72 -14.17 -18.63
C GLY A 137 29.89 -14.43 -20.10
N ASP A 138 30.38 -13.42 -20.82
CA ASP A 138 31.17 -13.54 -22.06
C ASP A 138 31.34 -12.13 -22.65
N THR A 139 32.33 -11.39 -22.14
CA THR A 139 33.09 -10.37 -22.89
C THR A 139 34.36 -10.03 -22.15
#